data_AF-A0A8B6F9M3-F1
#
_entry.id   AF-A0A8B6F9M3-F1
#
_cell.length_a   1.000
_cell.length_b   1.000
_cell.length_c   1.000
_cell.angle_alpha   90.00
_cell.angle_beta   90.00
_cell.angle_gamma   90.00
#
_symmetry.space_group_name_H-M   'P 1'
#
loop_
_entity.id
_entity.type
_entity.pdbx_description
1 polymer ?
#
loop_
_entity_poly.entity_id
_entity_poly.type
_entity_poly.pdbx_seq_one_letter_code
_entity_poly.pdbx_strand_id
1 'polypeptide(L)'
;MTKYLSHVETLLLVEPFTEDYMLINADEKDKHFVQNVQLDKSSHTSGEETESKFLSNFELPKHLSTDEQRQISQFLIQYKDLFVTDENPRLGYTELVKHNICLKPDFKPKHQQPYRLSPDKKNVLRDHLDELLKQGIISPVQETEDIPITSPIVLVSKRTRPQSKKHFNE
;
A
#
# COMPACT_ATOMS: atom_id res chain seq x y z
N MET A 1 -2.90 35.49 -3.23
CA MET A 1 -3.82 34.74 -4.11
C MET A 1 -3.02 33.76 -4.93
N THR A 2 -2.87 32.54 -4.41
CA THR A 2 -2.16 31.44 -5.08
C THR A 2 -3.04 30.93 -6.21
N LYS A 3 -2.70 31.29 -7.45
CA LYS A 3 -3.40 30.78 -8.64
C LYS A 3 -2.95 29.34 -8.84
N TYR A 4 -3.81 28.38 -8.53
CA TYR A 4 -3.66 27.02 -9.03
C TYR A 4 -3.89 27.06 -10.54
N LEU A 5 -2.87 26.67 -11.30
CA LEU A 5 -2.99 26.44 -12.73
C LEU A 5 -4.00 25.31 -12.96
N SER A 6 -4.80 25.42 -14.01
CA SER A 6 -5.80 24.42 -14.35
C SER A 6 -5.12 23.08 -14.71
N HIS A 7 -5.83 21.97 -14.51
CA HIS A 7 -5.31 20.59 -14.73
C HIS A 7 -4.69 20.41 -16.14
N VAL A 8 -5.20 21.16 -17.12
CA VAL A 8 -4.76 21.15 -18.52
C VAL A 8 -3.41 21.86 -18.69
N GLU A 9 -3.13 22.90 -17.92
CA GLU A 9 -1.89 23.70 -18.03
C GLU A 9 -0.68 23.00 -17.41
N THR A 10 -0.88 22.17 -16.37
CA THR A 10 0.20 21.37 -15.76
C THR A 10 0.73 20.26 -16.67
N LEU A 11 -0.10 19.73 -17.59
CA LEU A 11 0.30 18.65 -18.50
C LEU A 11 1.10 19.14 -19.71
N LEU A 12 1.02 20.42 -20.06
CA LEU A 12 1.71 21.00 -21.23
C LEU A 12 3.15 21.44 -20.95
N LEU A 13 3.58 21.48 -19.68
CA LEU A 13 4.92 21.93 -19.26
C LEU A 13 5.90 20.78 -18.99
N VAL A 14 5.46 19.53 -19.12
CA VAL A 14 6.35 18.38 -19.14
C VAL A 14 6.62 18.08 -20.62
N GLU A 15 7.75 18.57 -21.14
CA GLU A 15 8.21 18.17 -22.48
C GLU A 15 8.21 16.63 -22.52
N PRO A 16 7.47 16.02 -23.46
CA PRO A 16 7.34 14.57 -23.52
C PRO A 16 8.73 14.00 -23.81
N PHE A 17 9.23 13.20 -22.88
CA PHE A 17 10.45 12.43 -23.04
C PHE A 17 10.34 11.51 -24.26
N THR A 18 10.84 11.97 -25.41
CA THR A 18 11.27 11.20 -26.61
C THR A 18 10.23 10.33 -27.34
N GLU A 19 10.18 10.45 -28.67
CA GLU A 19 9.15 9.95 -29.61
C GLU A 19 9.09 8.42 -29.85
N ASP A 20 9.83 7.59 -29.11
CA ASP A 20 9.99 6.16 -29.46
C ASP A 20 9.32 5.18 -28.48
N TYR A 21 8.31 5.58 -27.71
CA TYR A 21 7.64 4.67 -26.77
C TYR A 21 6.31 4.16 -27.31
N MET A 22 6.08 2.85 -27.20
CA MET A 22 4.77 2.26 -27.43
C MET A 22 3.96 2.36 -26.14
N LEU A 23 2.87 3.10 -26.18
CA LEU A 23 1.81 3.01 -25.17
C LEU A 23 1.16 1.63 -25.33
N ILE A 24 1.19 0.81 -24.28
CA ILE A 24 0.17 -0.23 -24.19
C ILE A 24 -1.12 0.56 -23.97
N ASN A 25 -2.01 0.57 -24.96
CA ASN A 25 -3.37 1.03 -24.75
C ASN A 25 -3.93 0.16 -23.64
N ALA A 26 -4.13 0.74 -22.46
CA ALA A 26 -5.08 0.18 -21.53
C ALA A 26 -6.40 0.22 -22.31
N ASP A 27 -6.85 -0.92 -22.82
CA ASP A 27 -8.16 -0.98 -23.45
C ASP A 27 -9.14 -0.40 -22.43
N GLU A 28 -10.09 0.43 -22.82
CA GLU A 28 -11.12 0.94 -21.88
C GLU A 28 -11.91 -0.22 -21.22
N LYS A 29 -11.71 -1.46 -21.72
CA LYS A 29 -12.23 -2.72 -21.22
C LYS A 29 -11.21 -3.59 -20.48
N ASP A 30 -9.98 -3.11 -20.23
CA ASP A 30 -8.98 -3.82 -19.43
C ASP A 30 -9.48 -3.96 -18.00
N LYS A 31 -10.03 -5.15 -17.72
CA LYS A 31 -10.44 -5.58 -16.39
C LYS A 31 -9.25 -5.81 -15.45
N HIS A 32 -8.02 -5.68 -15.96
CA HIS A 32 -6.78 -5.86 -15.20
C HIS A 32 -6.35 -4.59 -14.44
N PHE A 33 -7.10 -3.48 -14.54
CA PHE A 33 -6.94 -2.43 -13.54
C PHE A 33 -7.56 -2.92 -12.23
N VAL A 34 -6.69 -3.35 -11.31
CA VAL A 34 -7.08 -3.73 -9.95
C VAL A 34 -7.41 -2.45 -9.18
N GLN A 35 -8.62 -1.93 -9.37
CA GLN A 35 -9.20 -0.94 -8.45
C GLN A 35 -9.86 -1.67 -7.28
N ASN A 36 -9.06 -2.37 -6.48
CA ASN A 36 -9.55 -3.10 -5.32
C ASN A 36 -9.00 -2.56 -3.99
N VAL A 37 -8.65 -1.26 -3.94
CA VAL A 37 -8.63 -0.59 -2.64
C VAL A 37 -10.05 -0.09 -2.41
N GLN A 38 -10.85 -0.85 -1.65
CA GLN A 38 -12.19 -0.40 -1.26
C GLN A 38 -12.07 0.98 -0.58
N LEU A 39 -12.57 2.00 -1.28
CA LEU A 39 -12.95 3.27 -0.67
C LEU A 39 -13.96 2.94 0.44
N ASP A 40 -13.55 3.11 1.68
CA ASP A 40 -14.51 3.11 2.76
C ASP A 40 -15.27 4.43 2.71
N LYS A 41 -16.39 4.42 1.97
CA LYS A 41 -17.49 5.36 2.19
C LYS A 41 -18.41 4.85 3.32
N SER A 42 -17.91 4.04 4.24
CA SER A 42 -18.70 3.59 5.38
C SER A 42 -18.70 4.66 6.47
N SER A 43 -19.91 5.15 6.71
CA SER A 43 -20.31 5.94 7.86
C SER A 43 -19.79 5.33 9.17
N HIS A 44 -19.23 6.20 10.02
CA HIS A 44 -18.90 5.99 11.44
C HIS A 44 -19.77 4.92 12.13
N THR A 45 -19.20 3.74 12.40
CA THR A 45 -19.70 2.88 13.46
C THR A 45 -19.16 3.40 14.78
N SER A 46 -20.00 4.14 15.50
CA SER A 46 -19.76 4.66 16.84
C SER A 46 -19.77 3.52 17.85
N GLY A 47 -18.60 3.13 18.35
CA GLY A 47 -18.45 2.23 19.49
C GLY A 47 -17.24 2.65 20.32
N GLU A 48 -17.46 3.07 21.56
CA GLU A 48 -16.42 3.51 22.51
C GLU A 48 -15.29 2.48 22.72
N GLU A 49 -15.61 1.19 22.54
CA GLU A 49 -14.66 0.08 22.60
C GLU A 49 -13.62 0.13 21.46
N THR A 50 -14.01 0.64 20.28
CA THR A 50 -13.12 0.74 19.12
C THR A 50 -12.07 1.84 19.28
N GLU A 51 -12.44 2.95 19.92
CA GLU A 51 -11.54 4.09 20.17
C GLU A 51 -10.51 3.77 21.25
N SER A 52 -10.93 3.08 22.32
CA SER A 52 -10.01 2.63 23.38
C SER A 52 -8.95 1.68 22.84
N LYS A 53 -9.34 0.76 21.94
CA LYS A 53 -8.41 -0.15 21.27
C LYS A 53 -7.47 0.62 20.33
N PHE A 54 -8.00 1.55 19.54
CA PHE A 54 -7.20 2.38 18.64
C PHE A 54 -6.14 3.22 19.39
N LEU A 55 -6.52 3.86 20.50
CA LEU A 55 -5.59 4.65 21.32
C LEU A 55 -4.48 3.80 21.96
N SER A 56 -4.73 2.50 22.19
CA SER A 56 -3.71 1.59 22.72
C SER A 56 -2.53 1.36 21.75
N ASN A 57 -2.68 1.71 20.47
CA ASN A 57 -1.59 1.69 19.50
C ASN A 57 -0.56 2.82 19.70
N PHE A 58 -0.86 3.83 20.54
CA PHE A 58 -0.03 5.02 20.72
C PHE A 58 0.49 5.14 22.15
N GLU A 59 1.81 5.34 22.29
CA GLU A 59 2.43 5.67 23.59
C GLU A 59 2.40 7.19 23.82
N LEU A 60 1.48 7.65 24.66
CA LEU A 60 1.40 9.08 25.01
C LEU A 60 2.52 9.48 26.00
N PRO A 61 3.19 10.63 25.79
CA PRO A 61 4.25 11.07 26.68
C PRO A 61 3.72 11.39 28.09
N LYS A 62 4.36 10.80 29.11
CA LYS A 62 3.96 10.94 30.53
C LYS A 62 4.15 12.33 31.14
N HIS A 63 4.91 13.20 30.48
CA HIS A 63 5.20 14.56 30.96
C HIS A 63 4.12 15.58 30.59
N LEU A 64 3.16 15.19 29.75
CA LEU A 64 2.04 16.04 29.36
C LEU A 64 1.00 16.10 30.48
N SER A 65 0.38 17.26 30.64
CA SER A 65 -0.77 17.45 31.52
C SER A 65 -1.95 16.58 31.08
N THR A 66 -2.90 16.34 32.00
CA THR A 66 -4.11 15.57 31.69
C THR A 66 -4.92 16.20 30.56
N ASP A 67 -4.95 17.53 30.48
CA ASP A 67 -5.67 18.24 29.42
C ASP A 67 -4.99 18.08 28.05
N GLU A 68 -3.65 18.15 28.01
CA GLU A 68 -2.88 17.92 26.78
C GLU A 68 -3.02 16.47 26.28
N GLN A 69 -2.93 15.49 27.19
CA GLN A 69 -3.17 14.09 26.84
C GLN A 69 -4.57 13.88 26.26
N ARG A 70 -5.58 14.53 26.84
CA ARG A 70 -6.95 14.49 26.33
C ARG A 70 -7.07 15.10 24.94
N GLN A 71 -6.43 16.24 24.70
CA GLN A 71 -6.42 16.89 23.39
C GLN A 71 -5.78 16.00 22.31
N ILE A 72 -4.66 15.35 22.63
CA ILE A 72 -3.99 14.43 21.70
C ILE A 72 -4.88 13.22 21.40
N SER A 73 -5.45 12.59 22.43
CA SER A 73 -6.35 11.45 22.22
C SER A 73 -7.54 11.82 21.34
N GLN A 74 -8.15 12.98 21.56
CA GLN A 74 -9.26 13.47 20.74
C GLN A 74 -8.82 13.73 19.29
N PHE A 75 -7.63 14.30 19.08
CA PHE A 75 -7.06 14.51 17.76
C PHE A 75 -6.79 13.19 17.02
N LEU A 76 -6.22 12.20 17.71
CA LEU A 76 -5.94 10.89 17.12
C LEU A 76 -7.24 10.19 16.70
N ILE A 77 -8.28 10.24 17.54
CA ILE A 77 -9.60 9.70 17.20
C ILE A 77 -10.22 10.44 16.00
N GLN A 78 -10.10 11.77 15.97
CA GLN A 78 -10.64 12.59 14.89
C GLN A 78 -10.05 12.25 13.53
N TYR A 79 -8.76 11.91 13.47
CA TYR A 79 -8.04 11.55 12.25
C TYR A 79 -7.66 10.07 12.20
N LYS A 80 -8.47 9.20 12.80
CA LYS A 80 -8.20 7.76 12.90
C LYS A 80 -7.97 7.08 11.54
N ASP A 81 -8.57 7.62 10.49
CA ASP A 81 -8.50 7.17 9.11
C ASP A 81 -7.14 7.40 8.46
N LEU A 82 -6.33 8.34 8.98
CA LEU A 82 -4.98 8.61 8.49
C LEU A 82 -3.95 7.58 8.97
N PHE A 83 -4.30 6.78 9.97
CA PHE A 83 -3.39 5.83 10.59
C PHE A 83 -3.69 4.40 10.13
N VAL A 84 -2.64 3.67 9.79
CA VAL A 84 -2.70 2.24 9.52
C VAL A 84 -2.47 1.50 10.84
N THR A 85 -3.46 0.73 11.27
CA THR A 85 -3.40 -0.08 12.49
C THR A 85 -3.84 -1.51 12.18
N ASP A 86 -3.72 -2.42 13.14
CA ASP A 86 -4.18 -3.81 12.96
C ASP A 86 -5.71 -3.87 12.72
N GLU A 87 -6.47 -2.90 13.24
CA GLU A 87 -7.91 -2.75 12.99
C GLU A 87 -8.21 -2.18 11.61
N ASN A 88 -7.41 -1.22 11.15
CA ASN A 88 -7.51 -0.61 9.83
C ASN A 88 -6.21 -0.83 9.04
N PRO A 89 -5.98 -2.03 8.49
CA PRO A 89 -4.75 -2.36 7.77
C PRO A 89 -4.70 -1.76 6.37
N ARG A 90 -5.72 -0.97 5.97
CA ARG A 90 -5.83 -0.44 4.61
C ARG A 90 -4.85 0.70 4.39
N LEU A 91 -4.07 0.59 3.32
CA LEU A 91 -3.24 1.69 2.85
C LEU A 91 -4.10 2.75 2.17
N GLY A 92 -3.68 4.01 2.28
CA GLY A 92 -4.28 5.11 1.51
C GLY A 92 -4.12 4.87 0.01
N TYR A 93 -5.14 5.24 -0.77
CA TYR A 93 -5.17 5.15 -2.22
C TYR A 93 -5.75 6.43 -2.82
N THR A 94 -5.33 6.77 -4.04
CA THR A 94 -5.87 7.91 -4.79
C THR A 94 -6.20 7.51 -6.22
N GLU A 95 -7.34 8.00 -6.71
CA GLU A 95 -7.80 7.81 -8.09
C GLU A 95 -7.34 8.97 -9.01
N LEU A 96 -6.67 9.99 -8.45
CA LEU A 96 -6.32 11.21 -9.18
C LEU A 96 -5.31 10.96 -10.30
N VAL A 97 -4.43 9.96 -10.15
CA VAL A 97 -3.38 9.64 -11.11
C VAL A 97 -3.31 8.13 -11.30
N LYS A 98 -3.31 7.70 -12.57
CA LYS A 98 -2.98 6.33 -12.97
C LYS A 98 -1.63 6.34 -13.67
N HIS A 99 -0.70 5.53 -13.18
CA HIS A 99 0.63 5.41 -13.79
C HIS A 99 0.60 4.48 -14.99
N ASN A 100 1.14 4.94 -16.11
CA ASN A 100 1.32 4.12 -17.32
C ASN A 100 2.79 3.71 -17.44
N ILE A 101 3.05 2.42 -17.69
CA ILE A 101 4.39 1.91 -17.97
C ILE A 101 4.58 1.89 -19.49
N CYS A 102 5.42 2.79 -20.00
CA CYS A 102 5.72 2.89 -21.42
C CYS A 102 6.79 1.86 -21.80
N LEU A 103 6.50 1.01 -22.79
CA LEU A 103 7.44 -0.02 -23.26
C LEU A 103 8.24 0.48 -24.46
N LYS A 104 9.44 -0.07 -24.64
CA LYS A 104 10.23 0.14 -25.86
C LYS A 104 9.59 -0.62 -27.03
N PRO A 105 9.74 -0.15 -28.28
CA PRO A 105 9.10 -0.78 -29.44
C PRO A 105 9.58 -2.19 -29.73
N ASP A 106 10.81 -2.53 -29.32
CA ASP A 106 11.45 -3.83 -29.49
C ASP A 106 11.21 -4.79 -28.30
N PHE A 107 10.35 -4.42 -27.36
CA PHE A 107 10.07 -5.23 -26.18
C PHE A 107 9.54 -6.61 -26.55
N LYS A 108 10.13 -7.65 -25.96
CA LYS A 108 9.68 -9.03 -26.05
C LYS A 108 9.28 -9.52 -24.66
N PRO A 109 8.04 -10.00 -24.47
CA PRO A 109 7.61 -10.55 -23.20
C PRO A 109 8.52 -11.69 -22.75
N LYS A 110 8.78 -11.75 -21.44
CA LYS A 110 9.66 -12.76 -20.85
C LYS A 110 8.93 -13.46 -19.71
N HIS A 111 8.74 -14.77 -19.91
CA HIS A 111 8.21 -15.65 -18.88
C HIS A 111 9.35 -16.33 -18.12
N GLN A 112 9.45 -16.11 -16.82
CA GLN A 112 10.47 -16.71 -15.96
C GLN A 112 9.83 -17.66 -14.95
N GLN A 113 10.41 -18.87 -14.81
CA GLN A 113 9.90 -19.86 -13.88
C GLN A 113 10.15 -19.45 -12.41
N PRO A 114 9.18 -19.66 -11.51
CA PRO A 114 9.38 -19.47 -10.07
C PRO A 114 10.48 -20.37 -9.50
N TYR A 115 11.22 -19.87 -8.52
CA TYR A 115 12.20 -20.68 -7.80
C TYR A 115 11.55 -21.71 -6.90
N ARG A 116 12.24 -22.85 -6.70
CA ARG A 116 11.81 -23.87 -5.74
C ARG A 116 12.03 -23.36 -4.31
N LEU A 117 11.00 -23.43 -3.49
CA LEU A 117 11.03 -23.05 -2.08
C LEU A 117 10.87 -24.28 -1.17
N SER A 118 11.54 -24.28 -0.02
CA SER A 118 11.31 -25.24 1.06
C SER A 118 9.91 -25.02 1.67
N PRO A 119 9.32 -26.02 2.35
CA PRO A 119 8.00 -25.90 2.97
C PRO A 119 7.86 -24.67 3.88
N ASP A 120 8.84 -24.43 4.76
CA ASP A 120 8.80 -23.29 5.70
C ASP A 120 8.76 -21.94 4.97
N LYS A 121 9.57 -21.80 3.91
CA LYS A 121 9.61 -20.59 3.08
C LYS A 121 8.30 -20.38 2.31
N LYS A 122 7.63 -21.47 1.90
CA LYS A 122 6.32 -21.38 1.25
C LYS A 122 5.24 -20.88 2.21
N ASN A 123 5.30 -21.28 3.48
CA ASN A 123 4.32 -20.82 4.48
C ASN A 123 4.50 -19.32 4.73
N VAL A 124 5.73 -18.86 4.97
CA VAL A 124 6.03 -17.42 5.12
C VAL A 124 5.59 -16.61 3.89
N LEU A 125 5.82 -17.15 2.68
CA LEU A 125 5.36 -16.49 1.46
C LEU A 125 3.83 -16.39 1.41
N ARG A 126 3.10 -17.44 1.79
CA ARG A 126 1.63 -17.43 1.82
C ARG A 126 1.08 -16.41 2.79
N ASP A 127 1.62 -16.36 4.01
CA ASP A 127 1.19 -15.40 5.03
C ASP A 127 1.30 -13.96 4.52
N HIS A 128 2.42 -13.61 3.85
CA HIS A 128 2.59 -12.30 3.23
C HIS A 128 1.65 -12.07 2.04
N LEU A 129 1.44 -13.07 1.19
CA LEU A 129 0.50 -12.93 0.06
C LEU A 129 -0.92 -12.70 0.54
N ASP A 130 -1.36 -13.40 1.59
CA ASP A 130 -2.68 -13.23 2.19
C ASP A 130 -2.85 -11.83 2.79
N GLU A 131 -1.81 -11.29 3.42
CA GLU A 131 -1.80 -9.90 3.91
C GLU A 131 -1.94 -8.89 2.75
N LEU A 132 -1.15 -9.04 1.69
CA LEU A 132 -1.20 -8.17 0.52
C LEU A 132 -2.55 -8.25 -0.22
N LEU A 133 -3.13 -9.45 -0.29
CA LEU A 133 -4.47 -9.69 -0.85
C LEU A 133 -5.54 -8.99 0.01
N LYS A 134 -5.47 -9.14 1.34
CA LYS A 134 -6.39 -8.47 2.28
C LYS A 134 -6.29 -6.95 2.19
N GLN A 135 -5.11 -6.41 1.93
CA GLN A 135 -4.87 -4.98 1.72
C GLN A 135 -5.30 -4.49 0.33
N GLY A 136 -5.63 -5.39 -0.61
CA GLY A 136 -6.00 -5.04 -1.98
C GLY A 136 -4.83 -4.57 -2.84
N ILE A 137 -3.58 -4.83 -2.42
CA ILE A 137 -2.36 -4.43 -3.15
C ILE A 137 -2.11 -5.35 -4.36
N ILE A 138 -2.43 -6.64 -4.20
CA ILE A 138 -2.32 -7.64 -5.26
C ILE A 138 -3.67 -8.32 -5.49
N SER A 139 -3.83 -8.95 -6.65
CA SER A 139 -5.01 -9.76 -6.98
C SER A 139 -4.59 -11.05 -7.70
N PRO A 140 -5.41 -12.11 -7.62
CA PRO A 140 -5.24 -13.25 -8.50
C PRO A 140 -5.46 -12.82 -9.96
N VAL A 141 -4.72 -13.44 -10.87
CA VAL A 141 -4.94 -13.36 -12.31
C VAL A 141 -6.06 -14.35 -12.67
N GLN A 142 -6.95 -14.01 -13.62
CA GLN A 142 -8.02 -14.93 -14.01
C GLN A 142 -7.46 -16.03 -14.93
N GLU A 143 -8.04 -17.24 -14.86
CA GLU A 143 -7.59 -18.40 -15.64
C GLU A 143 -7.71 -18.20 -17.17
N THR A 144 -8.54 -17.26 -17.61
CA THR A 144 -8.74 -16.91 -19.02
C THR A 144 -7.72 -15.90 -19.57
N GLU A 145 -6.80 -15.43 -18.74
CA GLU A 145 -5.86 -14.35 -19.07
C GLU A 145 -4.49 -14.92 -19.40
N ASP A 146 -3.98 -14.64 -20.60
CA ASP A 146 -2.59 -14.92 -20.94
C ASP A 146 -1.68 -14.01 -20.10
N ILE A 147 -0.71 -14.59 -19.37
CA ILE A 147 0.28 -13.83 -18.58
C ILE A 147 1.56 -13.71 -19.41
N PRO A 148 1.77 -12.61 -20.15
CA PRO A 148 2.91 -12.48 -21.06
C PRO A 148 4.25 -12.33 -20.32
N ILE A 149 4.22 -11.87 -19.07
CA ILE A 149 5.41 -11.50 -18.29
C ILE A 149 5.33 -12.12 -16.90
N THR A 150 6.37 -12.86 -16.50
CA THR A 150 6.49 -13.37 -15.13
C THR A 150 7.91 -13.22 -14.63
N SER A 151 8.07 -12.99 -13.33
CA SER A 151 9.38 -12.89 -12.66
C SER A 151 9.36 -13.69 -11.35
N PRO A 152 10.45 -14.38 -11.00
CA PRO A 152 10.48 -15.22 -9.83
C PRO A 152 10.56 -14.40 -8.54
N ILE A 153 9.85 -14.84 -7.50
CA ILE A 153 9.91 -14.23 -6.17
C ILE A 153 11.17 -14.71 -5.44
N VAL A 154 11.87 -13.78 -4.79
CA VAL A 154 13.05 -14.05 -3.97
C VAL A 154 12.77 -13.65 -2.52
N LEU A 155 12.91 -14.61 -1.60
CA LEU A 155 12.76 -14.37 -0.17
C LEU A 155 14.11 -13.98 0.44
N VAL A 156 14.14 -12.84 1.14
CA VAL A 156 15.33 -12.32 1.81
C VAL A 156 15.00 -12.06 3.28
N SER A 157 15.87 -12.52 4.17
CA SER A 157 15.72 -12.26 5.61
C SER A 157 16.12 -10.83 5.95
N LYS A 158 15.20 -10.07 6.55
CA LYS A 158 15.52 -8.74 7.10
C LYS A 158 16.38 -8.88 8.35
N ARG A 159 17.51 -8.17 8.41
CA ARG A 159 18.34 -8.11 9.61
C ARG A 159 17.56 -7.42 10.72
N THR A 160 17.32 -8.13 11.82
CA THR A 160 16.80 -7.50 13.05
C THR A 160 17.95 -6.70 13.69
N ARG A 161 17.67 -5.45 14.09
CA ARG A 161 18.60 -4.75 15.00
C ARG A 161 18.54 -5.50 16.33
N PRO A 162 19.66 -5.86 16.96
CA PRO A 162 19.62 -6.44 18.29
C PRO A 162 18.98 -5.41 19.23
N GLN A 163 17.83 -5.76 19.80
CA GLN A 163 17.27 -5.05 20.94
C GLN A 163 18.36 -5.01 22.03
N SER A 164 18.67 -3.82 22.55
CA SER A 164 19.63 -3.65 23.65
C SER A 164 19.31 -4.64 24.77
N LYS A 165 20.27 -5.52 25.10
CA LYS A 165 20.16 -6.43 26.24
C LYS A 165 19.88 -5.59 27.49
N LYS A 166 18.64 -5.59 28.01
CA LYS A 166 18.37 -5.11 29.36
C LYS A 166 19.25 -5.93 30.29
N HIS A 167 20.26 -5.29 30.89
CA HIS A 167 21.02 -5.90 31.98
C HIS A 167 20.03 -6.11 33.13
N PHE A 168 19.71 -7.37 33.40
CA PHE A 168 19.13 -7.78 34.66
C PHE A 168 20.33 -7.88 35.61
N ASN A 169 20.48 -6.90 36.50
CA ASN A 169 21.39 -7.04 37.64
C ASN A 169 20.59 -7.74 38.74
N GLU A 170 21.05 -8.92 39.14
CA GLU A 170 20.83 -9.46 40.49
C GLU A 170 21.52 -8.58 41.54
#